data_AF-A0A2K8ZCF4-F1
#
_entry.id   AF-A0A2K8ZCF4-F1
#
_cell.length_a   1.000
_cell.length_b   1.000
_cell.length_c   1.000
_cell.angle_alpha   90.00
_cell.angle_beta   90.00
_cell.angle_gamma   90.00
#
_symmetry.space_group_name_H-M   'P 1'
#
loop_
_entity.id
_entity.type
_entity.pdbx_description
1 polymer ?
#
loop_
_entity_poly.entity_id
_entity_poly.type
_entity_poly.pdbx_seq_one_letter_code
_entity_poly.pdbx_strand_id
1 'polypeptide(L)'
;MRQMVEEINLGRLTIPQAMAKFNVLTRHTVRKWLDRVRHENFQRQDVMKQASQQPPPTLVERMALKADELAGQVKQLKKELEQAELQVIYYTTVIRVAEQELGIAIEKKSDTKQSNSFE
;
A
#
# COMPACT_ATOMS: atom_id res chain seq x y z
N MET A 1 30.76 -33.02 -6.60
CA MET A 1 29.37 -32.72 -7.02
C MET A 1 29.01 -31.24 -6.84
N ARG A 2 28.97 -30.71 -5.60
CA ARG A 2 28.54 -29.32 -5.34
C ARG A 2 29.41 -28.26 -6.02
N GLN A 3 30.73 -28.40 -5.95
CA GLN A 3 31.68 -27.53 -6.66
C GLN A 3 31.44 -27.51 -8.19
N MET A 4 31.10 -28.65 -8.79
CA MET A 4 30.79 -28.72 -10.21
C MET A 4 29.51 -27.94 -10.54
N VAL A 5 28.46 -28.08 -9.72
CA VAL A 5 27.20 -27.33 -9.89
C VAL A 5 27.42 -25.83 -9.72
N GLU A 6 28.28 -25.43 -8.78
CA GLU A 6 28.66 -24.04 -8.55
C GLU A 6 29.40 -23.43 -9.75
N GLU A 7 30.41 -24.12 -10.29
CA GLU A 7 31.12 -23.69 -11.50
C GLU A 7 30.20 -23.55 -12.71
N ILE A 8 29.18 -24.41 -12.84
CA ILE A 8 28.14 -24.32 -13.88
C ILE A 8 27.23 -23.12 -13.63
N ASN A 9 26.76 -22.91 -12.40
CA ASN A 9 25.88 -21.79 -12.04
C ASN A 9 26.58 -20.43 -12.19
N LEU A 10 27.90 -20.37 -11.93
CA LEU A 10 28.74 -19.19 -12.15
C LEU A 10 29.08 -18.96 -13.63
N GLY A 11 28.64 -19.83 -14.54
CA GLY A 11 28.92 -19.74 -15.97
C GLY A 11 30.37 -20.03 -16.37
N ARG A 12 31.21 -20.52 -15.43
CA ARG A 12 32.62 -20.83 -15.67
C ARG A 12 32.82 -22.09 -16.50
N LEU A 13 31.89 -23.03 -16.39
CA LEU A 13 31.90 -24.29 -17.16
C LEU A 13 30.53 -24.55 -17.79
N THR A 14 30.54 -24.93 -19.06
CA THR A 14 29.35 -25.53 -19.69
C THR A 14 29.19 -26.98 -19.24
N ILE A 15 27.96 -27.53 -19.31
CA ILE A 15 27.67 -28.92 -18.94
C ILE A 15 28.64 -29.95 -19.57
N PRO A 16 28.96 -29.91 -20.88
CA PRO A 16 29.94 -30.84 -21.45
C PRO A 16 31.36 -30.65 -20.92
N GLN A 17 31.79 -29.41 -20.65
CA GLN A 17 33.11 -29.13 -20.05
C GLN A 17 33.19 -29.60 -18.60
N ALA A 18 32.11 -29.45 -17.84
CA ALA A 18 32.00 -29.97 -16.49
C ALA A 18 32.02 -31.51 -16.47
N MET A 19 31.36 -32.17 -17.44
CA MET A 19 31.43 -33.63 -17.58
C MET A 19 32.86 -34.12 -17.81
N ALA A 20 33.61 -33.46 -18.69
CA ALA A 20 35.01 -33.80 -18.96
C ALA A 20 35.91 -33.52 -17.74
N LYS A 21 35.75 -32.37 -17.08
CA LYS A 21 36.57 -31.97 -15.93
C LYS A 21 36.34 -32.85 -14.69
N PHE A 22 35.11 -33.32 -14.49
CA PHE A 22 34.71 -34.10 -13.31
C PHE A 22 34.45 -35.58 -13.60
N ASN A 23 34.86 -36.07 -14.78
CA ASN A 23 34.71 -37.48 -15.21
C ASN A 23 33.27 -38.02 -15.07
N VAL A 24 32.28 -37.25 -15.51
CA VAL A 24 30.87 -37.66 -15.47
C VAL A 24 30.46 -38.19 -16.84
N LEU A 25 30.02 -39.46 -16.87
CA LEU A 25 29.68 -40.18 -18.09
C LEU A 25 28.42 -39.67 -18.79
N THR A 26 27.43 -39.19 -18.03
CA THR A 26 26.10 -38.89 -18.57
C THR A 26 25.64 -37.49 -18.19
N ARG A 27 25.14 -36.75 -19.19
CA ARG A 27 24.54 -35.42 -19.02
C ARG A 27 23.35 -35.44 -18.05
N HIS A 28 22.61 -36.55 -18.01
CA HIS A 28 21.49 -36.75 -17.09
C HIS A 28 21.91 -36.66 -15.63
N THR A 29 23.05 -37.23 -15.26
CA THR A 29 23.60 -37.18 -13.90
C THR A 29 23.91 -35.74 -13.47
N VAL A 30 24.48 -34.95 -14.37
CA VAL A 30 24.74 -33.52 -14.12
C VAL A 30 23.44 -32.73 -13.92
N ARG A 31 22.43 -32.97 -14.76
CA ARG A 31 21.10 -32.36 -14.60
C ARG A 31 20.46 -32.71 -13.26
N LYS A 32 20.47 -33.99 -12.87
CA LYS A 32 19.95 -34.45 -11.59
C LYS A 32 20.62 -33.76 -10.40
N TRP A 33 21.93 -33.50 -10.48
CA TRP A 33 22.63 -32.77 -9.43
C TRP A 33 22.31 -31.28 -9.42
N LEU A 34 22.15 -30.65 -10.60
CA LEU A 34 21.67 -29.27 -10.70
C LEU A 34 20.28 -29.11 -10.06
N ASP A 35 19.35 -30.00 -10.40
CA ASP A 35 17.98 -29.96 -9.87
C ASP A 35 17.95 -30.19 -8.36
N ARG A 36 18.75 -31.15 -7.86
CA ARG A 36 18.87 -31.39 -6.42
C ARG A 36 19.37 -30.16 -5.66
N VAL A 37 20.43 -29.50 -6.15
CA VAL A 37 20.97 -28.29 -5.50
C VAL A 37 19.98 -27.13 -5.59
N ARG A 38 19.24 -26.99 -6.70
CA ARG A 38 18.16 -26.00 -6.82
C ARG A 38 17.06 -26.23 -5.79
N HIS A 39 16.60 -27.47 -5.62
CA HIS A 39 15.60 -27.80 -4.61
C HIS A 39 16.10 -27.55 -3.18
N GLU A 40 17.34 -27.93 -2.86
CA GLU A 40 17.95 -27.66 -1.54
C GLU A 40 18.04 -26.14 -1.27
N ASN A 41 18.39 -25.33 -2.27
CA ASN A 41 18.45 -23.87 -2.13
C ASN A 41 17.07 -23.24 -1.97
N PHE A 42 16.08 -23.72 -2.72
CA PHE A 42 14.70 -23.24 -2.61
C PHE A 42 14.13 -23.52 -1.20
N GLN A 43 14.31 -24.73 -0.68
CA GLN A 43 13.88 -25.08 0.69
C GLN A 43 14.56 -24.20 1.75
N ARG A 44 15.86 -23.91 1.61
CA ARG A 44 16.57 -23.02 2.53
C ARG A 44 16.06 -21.58 2.49
N GLN A 45 15.75 -21.08 1.29
CA GLN A 45 15.16 -19.75 1.13
C GLN A 45 13.77 -19.67 1.73
N ASP A 46 12.94 -20.70 1.58
CA ASP A 46 11.61 -20.73 2.18
C ASP A 46 11.66 -20.77 3.72
N VAL A 47 12.57 -21.56 4.29
CA VAL A 47 12.78 -21.59 5.75
C VAL A 47 13.31 -20.25 6.27
N MET A 48 14.24 -19.59 5.56
CA MET A 48 14.69 -18.25 5.93
C MET A 48 13.57 -17.21 5.84
N LYS A 49 12.74 -17.27 4.79
CA LYS A 49 11.59 -16.37 4.63
C LYS A 49 10.59 -16.55 5.77
N GLN A 50 10.30 -17.79 6.17
CA GLN A 50 9.44 -18.10 7.31
C GLN A 50 10.05 -17.64 8.63
N ALA A 51 11.37 -17.76 8.81
CA ALA A 51 12.05 -17.27 10.01
C ALA A 51 12.14 -15.73 10.08
N SER A 52 12.09 -15.05 8.94
CA SER A 52 12.06 -13.57 8.86
C SER A 52 10.67 -12.96 8.95
N GLN A 53 9.60 -13.76 9.00
CA GLN A 53 8.26 -13.24 9.24
C GLN A 53 8.23 -12.72 10.68
N GLN A 54 8.15 -11.39 10.82
CA GLN A 54 7.96 -10.78 12.13
C GLN A 54 6.73 -11.40 12.79
N PRO A 55 6.79 -11.64 14.12
CA PRO A 55 5.63 -12.14 14.83
C PRO A 55 4.45 -11.21 14.57
N PRO A 56 3.21 -11.75 14.48
CA PRO A 56 2.04 -10.92 14.30
C PRO A 56 2.01 -9.84 15.39
N PRO A 57 1.68 -8.59 15.03
CA PRO A 57 1.74 -7.47 15.98
C PRO A 57 0.87 -7.78 17.18
N THR A 58 1.41 -7.46 18.36
CA THR A 58 0.74 -7.66 19.64
C THR A 58 -0.53 -6.81 19.70
N LEU A 59 -1.47 -7.17 20.60
CA LEU A 59 -2.72 -6.42 20.76
C LEU A 59 -2.44 -4.93 21.04
N VAL A 60 -1.39 -4.62 21.80
CA VAL A 60 -0.98 -3.26 22.16
C VAL A 60 -0.50 -2.48 20.94
N GLU A 61 0.34 -3.08 20.09
CA GLU A 61 0.82 -2.44 18.86
C GLU A 61 -0.35 -2.16 17.89
N ARG A 62 -1.30 -3.09 17.78
CA ARG A 62 -2.50 -2.87 16.95
C ARG A 62 -3.35 -1.71 17.47
N MET A 63 -3.48 -1.59 18.79
CA MET A 63 -4.20 -0.47 19.40
C MET A 63 -3.47 0.85 19.18
N ALA A 64 -2.14 0.89 19.29
CA ALA A 64 -1.34 2.08 19.02
C ALA A 64 -1.48 2.55 17.57
N LEU A 65 -1.35 1.62 16.60
CA LEU A 65 -1.53 1.93 15.17
C LEU A 65 -2.93 2.50 14.89
N LYS A 66 -3.97 1.92 15.50
CA LYS A 66 -5.35 2.39 15.34
C LYS A 66 -5.55 3.77 16.00
N ALA A 67 -4.91 4.03 17.13
CA ALA A 67 -4.97 5.33 17.79
C ALA A 67 -4.33 6.42 16.93
N ASP A 68 -3.16 6.13 16.32
CA ASP A 68 -2.47 7.06 15.42
C ASP A 68 -3.30 7.35 14.16
N GLU A 69 -3.91 6.33 13.57
CA GLU A 69 -4.81 6.48 12.42
C GLU A 69 -6.00 7.39 12.77
N LEU A 70 -6.68 7.11 13.89
CA LEU A 70 -7.81 7.92 14.35
C LEU A 70 -7.40 9.36 14.66
N ALA A 71 -6.24 9.57 15.26
CA ALA A 71 -5.71 10.91 15.53
C ALA A 71 -5.48 11.69 14.23
N GLY A 72 -4.96 11.03 13.19
CA GLY A 72 -4.81 11.59 11.85
C GLY A 72 -6.15 12.02 11.24
N GLN A 73 -7.15 11.15 11.31
CA GLN A 73 -8.50 11.43 10.80
C GLN A 73 -9.16 12.62 11.52
N VAL A 74 -9.07 12.66 12.86
CA VAL A 74 -9.60 13.78 13.66
C VAL A 74 -8.93 15.10 13.28
N LYS A 75 -7.61 15.10 13.06
CA LYS A 75 -6.88 16.31 12.65
C LYS A 75 -7.35 16.80 11.27
N GLN A 76 -7.56 15.89 10.32
CA GLN A 76 -8.04 16.23 8.99
C GLN A 76 -9.46 16.80 9.02
N LEU A 77 -10.37 16.13 9.74
CA LEU A 77 -11.76 16.57 9.87
C LEU A 77 -11.88 17.95 10.55
N LYS A 78 -11.06 18.23 11.56
CA LYS A 78 -11.02 19.56 12.20
C LYS A 78 -10.61 20.66 11.23
N LYS A 79 -9.64 20.38 10.35
CA LYS A 79 -9.19 21.34 9.34
C LYS A 79 -10.26 21.58 8.28
N GLU A 80 -10.95 20.53 7.85
CA GLU A 80 -12.07 20.64 6.90
C GLU A 80 -13.23 21.44 7.49
N LEU A 81 -13.52 21.24 8.78
CA LEU A 81 -14.54 22.00 9.50
C LEU A 81 -14.18 23.49 9.55
N GLU A 82 -12.96 23.83 9.94
CA GLU A 82 -12.47 25.22 10.00
C GLU A 82 -12.56 25.90 8.62
N GLN A 83 -12.18 25.18 7.56
CA GLN A 83 -12.27 25.69 6.20
C GLN A 83 -13.73 25.90 5.76
N ALA A 84 -14.63 24.99 6.09
CA ALA A 84 -16.06 25.11 5.77
C ALA A 84 -16.68 26.29 6.52
N GLU A 85 -16.37 26.48 7.80
CA GLU A 85 -16.83 27.62 8.59
C GLU A 85 -16.35 28.95 7.99
N LEU A 86 -15.07 29.03 7.59
CA LEU A 86 -14.52 30.22 6.93
C LEU A 86 -15.20 30.50 5.58
N GLN A 87 -15.48 29.46 4.80
CA GLN A 87 -16.20 29.59 3.53
C GLN A 87 -17.62 30.13 3.74
N VAL A 88 -18.34 29.63 4.75
CA VAL A 88 -19.67 30.13 5.09
C VAL A 88 -19.61 31.62 5.44
N ILE A 89 -18.70 32.01 6.33
CA ILE A 89 -18.53 33.43 6.71
C ILE A 89 -18.21 34.29 5.48
N TYR A 90 -17.31 33.83 4.62
CA TYR A 90 -16.93 34.53 3.40
C TYR A 90 -18.14 34.73 2.47
N TYR A 91 -18.87 33.66 2.15
CA TYR A 91 -20.02 33.74 1.24
C TYR A 91 -21.13 34.62 1.81
N THR A 92 -21.45 34.50 3.10
CA THR A 92 -22.44 35.36 3.75
C THR A 92 -22.02 36.83 3.69
N THR A 93 -20.73 37.11 3.91
CA THR A 93 -20.21 38.49 3.84
C THR A 93 -20.29 39.05 2.43
N VAL A 94 -19.88 38.28 1.42
CA VAL A 94 -19.95 38.69 0.01
C VAL A 94 -21.39 38.94 -0.41
N ILE A 95 -22.32 38.05 -0.04
CA ILE A 95 -23.75 38.22 -0.32
C ILE A 95 -24.23 39.54 0.28
N ARG A 96 -23.97 39.79 1.56
CA ARG A 96 -24.40 41.01 2.24
C ARG A 96 -23.89 42.28 1.55
N VAL A 97 -22.61 42.31 1.16
CA VAL A 97 -22.03 43.46 0.43
C VAL A 97 -22.69 43.61 -0.94
N ALA A 98 -22.89 42.52 -1.67
CA ALA A 98 -23.54 42.57 -2.98
C ALA A 98 -24.99 43.07 -2.90
N GLU A 99 -25.77 42.64 -1.90
CA GLU A 99 -27.13 43.15 -1.67
C GLU A 99 -27.14 44.65 -1.35
N GLN A 100 -26.16 45.12 -0.55
CA GLN A 100 -26.03 46.53 -0.19
C GLN A 100 -25.66 47.42 -1.37
N GLU A 101 -24.69 47.00 -2.19
CA GLU A 101 -24.16 47.81 -3.29
C GLU A 101 -25.04 47.75 -4.56
N LEU A 102 -25.67 46.61 -4.84
CA LEU A 102 -26.45 46.41 -6.06
C LEU A 102 -27.96 46.55 -5.85
N GLY A 103 -28.44 46.54 -4.60
CA GLY A 103 -29.87 46.64 -4.28
C GLY A 103 -30.69 45.41 -4.72
N ILE A 104 -30.03 44.29 -5.01
CA ILE A 104 -30.66 43.03 -5.43
C ILE A 104 -30.77 42.12 -4.21
N ALA A 105 -31.95 41.52 -3.96
CA ALA A 105 -32.12 40.50 -2.93
C ALA A 105 -31.62 39.15 -3.46
N ILE A 106 -30.52 38.65 -2.89
CA ILE A 106 -29.87 37.38 -3.25
C ILE A 106 -30.22 36.30 -2.24
N GLU A 107 -30.29 36.64 -0.95
CA GLU A 107 -30.65 35.70 0.10
C GLU A 107 -32.16 35.41 0.10
N LYS A 108 -32.51 34.12 0.26
CA LYS A 108 -33.91 33.70 0.36
C LYS A 108 -34.45 34.04 1.75
N LYS A 109 -35.43 34.95 1.80
CA LYS A 109 -36.17 35.26 3.04
C LYS A 109 -36.95 34.01 3.49
N SER A 110 -36.85 33.65 4.76
CA SER A 110 -37.49 32.46 5.36
C SER A 110 -39.02 32.54 5.45
N ASP A 111 -39.63 33.68 5.11
CA ASP A 111 -41.02 34.02 5.42
C ASP A 111 -42.06 33.55 4.38
N THR A 112 -41.85 32.41 3.73
CA THR A 112 -42.88 31.85 2.83
C THR A 112 -43.76 30.85 3.58
N LYS A 113 -44.91 31.33 4.08
CA LYS A 113 -45.97 30.47 4.64
C LYS A 113 -46.42 29.50 3.55
N GLN A 114 -46.34 28.19 3.81
CA GLN A 114 -46.80 27.19 2.84
C GLN A 114 -48.31 27.37 2.58
N SER A 115 -48.69 27.59 1.32
CA SER A 115 -50.09 27.54 0.91
C SER A 115 -50.54 26.08 0.96
N ASN A 116 -51.28 25.70 1.99
CA ASN A 116 -52.00 24.43 2.01
C ASN A 116 -53.03 24.46 0.87
N SER A 117 -52.75 23.79 -0.24
CA SER A 117 -53.74 23.50 -1.28
C SER A 117 -54.36 22.14 -0.99
N PHE A 118 -55.52 22.14 -0.35
CA PHE A 118 -56.49 21.04 -0.36
C PHE A 118 -57.89 21.65 -0.25
N GLU A 119 -58.56 21.77 -1.40
CA GLU A 119 -60.03 21.72 -1.54
C GLU A 119 -60.36 20.46 -2.35
#